data_AF-A0A7Z9LQ08-F1
#
_entry.id   AF-A0A7Z9LQ08-F1
#
_cell.length_a   1.000
_cell.length_b   1.000
_cell.length_c   1.000
_cell.angle_alpha   90.00
_cell.angle_beta   90.00
_cell.angle_gamma   90.00
#
_symmetry.space_group_name_H-M   'P 1'
#
loop_
_entity.id
_entity.type
_entity.pdbx_description
1 polymer ?
#
loop_
_entity_poly.entity_id
_entity_poly.type
_entity_poly.pdbx_seq_one_letter_code
_entity_poly.pdbx_strand_id
1 'polypeptide(L)'
;MKRLLPIFVFFFSINFLAIAHEVRPALLKVSEVSEGKYLIHWKVPAMGNQRLAIDPVFDLGCEAADDRVDGFAAGAAVRSWYITCSDDIADTEIGFSNLPSTMIDVLVQVTFLDGRYYTNLVRPSAPVFRVPARDGQASVFGSYLTLGIEHIMFGWDHLLFVLGLVLLVTNYRR
;
A
#
# COMPACT_ATOMS: atom_id res chain seq x y z
N MET A 1 -25.41 -52.26 15.95
CA MET A 1 -24.92 -50.86 16.07
C MET A 1 -24.35 -50.42 14.73
N LYS A 2 -25.20 -50.02 13.77
CA LYS A 2 -24.83 -49.73 12.37
C LYS A 2 -25.59 -48.51 11.85
N ARG A 3 -25.47 -47.32 12.46
CA ARG A 3 -26.17 -46.09 12.00
C ARG A 3 -25.48 -44.76 12.36
N LEU A 4 -24.14 -44.69 12.38
CA LEU A 4 -23.44 -43.42 12.59
C LEU A 4 -22.58 -42.95 11.41
N LEU A 5 -22.51 -43.73 10.33
CA LEU A 5 -21.68 -43.39 9.16
C LEU A 5 -22.21 -42.27 8.22
N PRO A 6 -23.52 -41.90 8.15
CA PRO A 6 -23.93 -40.91 7.14
C PRO A 6 -23.70 -39.46 7.60
N ILE A 7 -23.41 -39.21 8.88
CA ILE A 7 -23.26 -37.84 9.41
C ILE A 7 -21.88 -37.26 9.07
N PHE A 8 -20.84 -38.09 8.98
CA PHE A 8 -19.48 -37.63 8.66
C PHE A 8 -19.28 -37.27 7.18
N VAL A 9 -20.13 -37.81 6.29
CA VAL A 9 -20.08 -37.53 4.83
C VAL A 9 -20.86 -36.27 4.47
N PHE A 10 -21.78 -35.81 5.33
CA PHE A 10 -22.55 -34.58 5.09
C PHE A 10 -21.81 -33.30 5.49
N PHE A 11 -20.65 -33.40 6.15
CA PHE A 11 -19.81 -32.26 6.55
C PHE A 11 -18.70 -31.92 5.56
N PHE A 12 -18.67 -32.57 4.38
CA PHE A 12 -17.83 -32.13 3.26
C PHE A 12 -18.59 -31.04 2.47
N SER A 13 -18.87 -29.98 3.21
CA SER A 13 -19.64 -28.80 2.82
C SER A 13 -18.91 -28.04 1.73
N ILE A 14 -19.56 -27.94 0.57
CA ILE A 14 -19.68 -26.74 -0.27
C ILE A 14 -18.41 -25.86 -0.28
N ASN A 15 -17.49 -26.19 -1.19
CA ASN A 15 -16.46 -25.25 -1.61
C ASN A 15 -17.14 -24.14 -2.43
N PHE A 16 -17.66 -23.12 -1.75
CA PHE A 16 -17.99 -21.86 -2.42
C PHE A 16 -16.67 -21.32 -2.99
N LEU A 17 -16.59 -21.23 -4.32
CA LEU A 17 -15.60 -20.41 -5.01
C LEU A 17 -15.82 -18.96 -4.55
N ALA A 18 -15.13 -18.58 -3.50
CA ALA A 18 -15.10 -17.21 -3.03
C ALA A 18 -14.41 -16.37 -4.09
N ILE A 19 -15.18 -15.60 -4.85
CA ILE A 19 -14.63 -14.49 -5.62
C ILE A 19 -14.24 -13.43 -4.60
N ALA A 20 -12.95 -13.42 -4.25
CA ALA A 20 -12.37 -12.30 -3.54
C ALA A 20 -12.37 -11.10 -4.50
N HIS A 21 -13.08 -10.03 -4.15
CA HIS A 21 -12.92 -8.76 -4.84
C HIS A 21 -11.52 -8.23 -4.53
N GLU A 22 -10.65 -8.21 -5.54
CA GLU A 22 -9.34 -7.56 -5.42
C GLU A 22 -9.55 -6.05 -5.32
N VAL A 23 -9.36 -5.50 -4.12
CA VAL A 23 -9.23 -4.05 -3.95
C VAL A 23 -7.82 -3.67 -4.38
N ARG A 24 -7.70 -3.07 -5.57
CA ARG A 24 -6.44 -2.51 -6.07
C ARG A 24 -6.41 -1.01 -5.77
N PRO A 25 -5.66 -0.55 -4.75
CA PRO A 25 -5.49 0.87 -4.54
C PRO A 25 -4.75 1.48 -5.74
N ALA A 26 -4.94 2.79 -5.94
CA ALA A 26 -4.05 3.53 -6.80
C ALA A 26 -2.66 3.63 -6.15
N LEU A 27 -1.63 3.85 -6.95
CA LEU A 27 -0.25 3.94 -6.49
C LEU A 27 0.41 5.18 -7.07
N LEU A 28 0.87 6.06 -6.19
CA LEU A 28 1.76 7.16 -6.51
C LEU A 28 3.15 6.80 -6.02
N LYS A 29 4.13 6.73 -6.91
CA LYS A 29 5.54 6.75 -6.54
C LYS A 29 6.18 8.07 -6.94
N VAL A 30 6.94 8.64 -6.03
CA VAL A 30 7.73 9.85 -6.21
C VAL A 30 9.17 9.47 -5.90
N SER A 31 10.05 9.55 -6.90
CA SER A 31 11.46 9.22 -6.74
C SER A 31 12.30 10.44 -7.08
N GLU A 32 13.04 10.97 -6.11
CA GLU A 32 14.02 12.02 -6.36
C GLU A 32 15.17 11.45 -7.21
N VAL A 33 15.42 12.05 -8.38
CA VAL A 33 16.45 11.60 -9.34
C VAL A 33 17.65 12.53 -9.39
N SER A 34 17.44 13.80 -9.08
CA SER A 34 18.44 14.82 -8.82
C SER A 34 17.82 15.87 -7.90
N GLU A 35 18.63 16.75 -7.31
CA GLU A 35 18.13 17.82 -6.44
C GLU A 35 17.01 18.62 -7.14
N GLY A 36 15.85 18.70 -6.48
CA GLY A 36 14.65 19.40 -6.99
C GLY A 36 13.95 18.72 -8.18
N LYS A 37 14.40 17.53 -8.63
CA LYS A 37 13.80 16.80 -9.76
C LYS A 37 13.31 15.44 -9.33
N TYR A 38 12.04 15.16 -9.62
CA TYR A 38 11.37 13.94 -9.19
C TYR A 38 10.77 13.22 -10.38
N LEU A 39 10.96 11.90 -10.42
CA LEU A 39 10.26 10.99 -11.32
C LEU A 39 8.96 10.53 -10.65
N ILE A 40 7.85 10.85 -11.27
CA ILE A 40 6.52 10.46 -10.83
C ILE A 40 6.09 9.22 -11.59
N HIS A 41 5.65 8.20 -10.86
CA HIS A 41 4.95 7.04 -11.42
C HIS A 41 3.55 6.96 -10.82
N TRP A 42 2.54 7.16 -11.65
CA TRP A 42 1.14 7.13 -11.26
C TRP A 42 0.46 5.92 -11.87
N LYS A 43 -0.10 5.06 -11.04
CA LYS A 43 -0.84 3.87 -11.46
C LYS A 43 -2.23 3.91 -10.86
N VAL A 44 -3.24 3.89 -11.71
CA VAL A 44 -4.66 3.97 -11.31
C VAL A 44 -5.42 2.81 -11.92
N PRO A 45 -6.36 2.17 -11.19
CA PRO A 45 -7.25 1.18 -11.79
C PRO A 45 -7.96 1.74 -13.04
N ALA A 46 -8.04 0.91 -14.06
CA ALA A 46 -8.65 1.24 -15.34
C ALA A 46 -9.47 0.06 -15.87
N MET A 47 -10.60 0.39 -16.51
CA MET A 47 -11.44 -0.58 -17.22
C MET A 47 -11.31 -0.30 -18.72
N GLY A 48 -10.59 -1.18 -19.42
CA GLY A 48 -10.23 -0.94 -20.82
C GLY A 48 -9.35 0.31 -20.96
N ASN A 49 -9.78 1.26 -21.80
CA ASN A 49 -9.09 2.54 -22.02
C ASN A 49 -9.59 3.67 -21.10
N GLN A 50 -10.48 3.40 -20.16
CA GLN A 50 -10.98 4.40 -19.21
C GLN A 50 -10.31 4.21 -17.85
N ARG A 51 -9.64 5.27 -17.37
CA ARG A 51 -9.07 5.35 -16.02
C ARG A 51 -9.99 6.16 -15.11
N LEU A 52 -9.91 5.90 -13.80
CA LEU A 52 -10.49 6.81 -12.82
C LEU A 52 -9.83 8.20 -12.95
N ALA A 53 -10.64 9.26 -12.91
CA ALA A 53 -10.21 10.64 -13.06
C ALA A 53 -9.59 11.19 -11.76
N ILE A 54 -8.69 10.44 -11.16
CA ILE A 54 -7.91 10.83 -9.97
C ILE A 54 -6.52 11.19 -10.46
N ASP A 55 -6.04 12.38 -10.08
CA ASP A 55 -4.71 12.85 -10.40
C ASP A 55 -4.06 13.51 -9.16
N PRO A 56 -2.77 13.24 -8.91
CA PRO A 56 -2.03 13.90 -7.84
C PRO A 56 -1.85 15.38 -8.17
N VAL A 57 -1.97 16.22 -7.16
CA VAL A 57 -1.76 17.66 -7.20
C VAL A 57 -0.63 17.97 -6.21
N PHE A 58 0.41 18.62 -6.70
CA PHE A 58 1.56 19.02 -5.88
C PHE A 58 1.39 20.50 -5.56
N ASP A 59 1.39 20.87 -4.27
CA ASP A 59 1.12 22.25 -3.83
C ASP A 59 2.31 23.20 -4.09
N LEU A 60 3.52 22.66 -4.13
CA LEU A 60 4.70 23.40 -4.54
C LEU A 60 4.57 23.82 -6.01
N GLY A 61 5.23 24.93 -6.38
CA GLY A 61 5.40 25.39 -7.76
C GLY A 61 6.24 24.43 -8.61
N CYS A 62 5.82 23.17 -8.67
CA CYS A 62 6.45 22.11 -9.43
C CYS A 62 5.94 22.19 -10.87
N GLU A 63 6.87 22.31 -11.81
CA GLU A 63 6.58 22.27 -13.22
C GLU A 63 6.73 20.84 -13.74
N ALA A 64 5.70 20.33 -14.40
CA ALA A 64 5.78 19.05 -15.08
C ALA A 64 6.55 19.19 -16.39
N ALA A 65 7.49 18.29 -16.63
CA ALA A 65 8.13 18.16 -17.93
C ALA A 65 7.14 17.64 -18.99
N ASP A 66 7.31 18.06 -20.24
CA ASP A 66 6.48 17.62 -21.36
C ASP A 66 6.66 16.12 -21.69
N ASP A 67 7.81 15.55 -21.31
CA ASP A 67 8.13 14.14 -21.50
C ASP A 67 7.29 13.26 -20.56
N ARG A 68 6.13 12.86 -21.07
CA ARG A 68 5.14 12.03 -20.37
C ARG A 68 4.91 10.72 -21.10
N VAL A 69 5.11 9.61 -20.38
CA VAL A 69 4.86 8.25 -20.88
C VAL A 69 3.56 7.73 -20.29
N ASP A 70 2.57 7.49 -21.15
CA ASP A 70 1.29 6.86 -20.79
C ASP A 70 1.23 5.42 -21.28
N GLY A 71 0.51 4.58 -20.55
CA GLY A 71 0.21 3.22 -20.95
C GLY A 71 -0.96 2.62 -20.19
N PHE A 72 -1.45 1.50 -20.69
CA PHE A 72 -2.45 0.66 -20.02
C PHE A 72 -1.88 -0.74 -19.89
N ALA A 73 -1.86 -1.28 -18.67
CA ALA A 73 -1.35 -2.62 -18.41
C ALA A 73 -2.13 -3.27 -17.26
N ALA A 74 -2.53 -4.52 -17.45
CA ALA A 74 -3.16 -5.37 -16.42
C ALA A 74 -4.35 -4.71 -15.67
N GLY A 75 -5.21 -3.98 -16.39
CA GLY A 75 -6.36 -3.29 -15.80
C GLY A 75 -6.00 -2.04 -14.99
N ALA A 76 -4.86 -1.42 -15.30
CA ALA A 76 -4.45 -0.14 -14.73
C ALA A 76 -3.93 0.79 -15.83
N ALA A 77 -4.24 2.07 -15.70
CA ALA A 77 -3.57 3.14 -16.42
C ALA A 77 -2.29 3.49 -15.66
N VAL A 78 -1.17 3.54 -16.37
CA VAL A 78 0.13 3.91 -15.84
C VAL A 78 0.62 5.14 -16.56
N ARG A 79 1.11 6.11 -15.79
CA ARG A 79 1.68 7.35 -16.29
C ARG A 79 2.99 7.62 -15.58
N SER A 80 4.01 7.99 -16.34
CA SER A 80 5.31 8.40 -15.79
C SER A 80 5.75 9.72 -16.40
N TRP A 81 6.22 10.65 -15.56
CA TRP A 81 6.71 11.96 -15.99
C TRP A 81 7.68 12.51 -14.96
N TYR A 82 8.46 13.51 -15.35
CA TYR A 82 9.30 14.26 -14.43
C TYR A 82 8.57 15.53 -13.96
N ILE A 83 8.78 15.90 -12.71
CA ILE A 83 8.48 17.23 -12.19
C ILE A 83 9.77 17.87 -11.68
N THR A 84 9.85 19.18 -11.83
CA THR A 84 10.93 20.00 -11.25
C THR A 84 10.29 20.99 -10.29
N CYS A 85 10.71 20.98 -9.04
CA CYS A 85 10.21 21.86 -8.00
C CYS A 85 11.29 22.87 -7.62
N SER A 86 10.90 24.10 -7.27
CA SER A 86 11.82 25.14 -6.80
C SER A 86 12.50 24.78 -5.48
N ASP A 87 11.75 24.07 -4.62
CA ASP A 87 12.15 23.64 -3.30
C ASP A 87 11.91 22.13 -3.15
N ASP A 88 12.47 21.55 -2.07
CA ASP A 88 12.27 20.15 -1.74
C ASP A 88 10.80 19.84 -1.44
N ILE A 89 10.32 18.69 -1.88
CA ILE A 89 8.96 18.20 -1.58
C ILE A 89 8.79 17.79 -0.11
N ALA A 90 9.87 17.70 0.67
CA ALA A 90 9.77 17.45 2.10
C ALA A 90 8.97 18.53 2.84
N ASP A 91 8.16 18.12 3.82
CA ASP A 91 7.23 19.00 4.57
C ASP A 91 6.14 19.68 3.73
N THR A 92 5.88 19.16 2.52
CA THR A 92 4.82 19.68 1.65
C THR A 92 3.66 18.70 1.49
N GLU A 93 2.56 19.19 0.92
CA GLU A 93 1.33 18.43 0.76
C GLU A 93 1.14 18.00 -0.69
N ILE A 94 0.76 16.73 -0.86
CA ILE A 94 0.34 16.13 -2.12
C ILE A 94 -1.15 15.84 -2.00
N GLY A 95 -1.95 16.62 -2.70
CA GLY A 95 -3.39 16.42 -2.81
C GLY A 95 -3.76 15.40 -3.88
N PHE A 96 -4.97 14.87 -3.82
CA PHE A 96 -5.52 14.01 -4.86
C PHE A 96 -6.88 14.55 -5.33
N SER A 97 -6.90 15.05 -6.55
CA SER A 97 -8.14 15.53 -7.18
C SER A 97 -9.13 14.38 -7.38
N ASN A 98 -10.42 14.64 -7.15
CA ASN A 98 -11.53 13.69 -7.28
C ASN A 98 -11.45 12.41 -6.44
N LEU A 99 -10.42 12.22 -5.60
CA LEU A 99 -10.31 11.07 -4.71
C LEU A 99 -11.50 10.93 -3.74
N PRO A 100 -12.06 12.01 -3.14
CA PRO A 100 -13.25 11.92 -2.27
C PRO A 100 -14.50 11.37 -2.96
N SER A 101 -14.57 11.45 -4.29
CA SER A 101 -15.69 10.92 -5.09
C SER A 101 -15.52 9.44 -5.44
N THR A 102 -14.50 8.78 -4.90
CA THR A 102 -14.19 7.37 -5.18
C THR A 102 -14.17 6.53 -3.90
N MET A 103 -14.21 5.22 -4.07
CA MET A 103 -14.12 4.24 -2.96
C MET A 103 -12.75 3.57 -2.87
N ILE A 104 -11.73 4.11 -3.56
CA ILE A 104 -10.40 3.54 -3.58
C ILE A 104 -9.44 4.38 -2.75
N ASP A 105 -8.47 3.70 -2.15
CA ASP A 105 -7.35 4.34 -1.47
C ASP A 105 -6.18 4.56 -2.45
N VAL A 106 -5.28 5.47 -2.08
CA VAL A 106 -4.02 5.71 -2.80
C VAL A 106 -2.84 5.35 -1.91
N LEU A 107 -2.02 4.40 -2.34
CA LEU A 107 -0.73 4.13 -1.74
C LEU A 107 0.29 5.12 -2.29
N VAL A 108 0.87 5.94 -1.42
CA VAL A 108 1.91 6.91 -1.77
C VAL A 108 3.25 6.36 -1.30
N GLN A 109 4.25 6.41 -2.17
CA GLN A 109 5.64 6.03 -1.91
C GLN A 109 6.55 7.18 -2.32
N VAL A 110 7.41 7.64 -1.41
CA VAL A 110 8.37 8.72 -1.68
C VAL A 110 9.77 8.21 -1.37
N THR A 111 10.67 8.31 -2.34
CA THR A 111 12.09 7.94 -2.22
C THR A 111 12.95 9.17 -2.46
N PHE A 112 13.81 9.51 -1.51
CA PHE A 112 14.77 10.61 -1.61
C PHE A 112 16.17 10.11 -1.98
N LEU A 113 17.02 10.99 -2.50
CA LEU A 113 18.41 10.67 -2.89
C LEU A 113 19.29 10.24 -1.70
N ASP A 114 18.95 10.70 -0.50
CA ASP A 114 19.64 10.34 0.74
C ASP A 114 19.25 8.95 1.29
N GLY A 115 18.42 8.20 0.55
CA GLY A 115 17.98 6.86 0.90
C GLY A 115 16.76 6.81 1.82
N ARG A 116 16.19 7.95 2.23
CA ARG A 116 14.92 7.97 2.97
C ARG A 116 13.78 7.49 2.09
N TYR A 117 12.93 6.68 2.68
CA TYR A 117 11.76 6.10 2.04
C TYR A 117 10.54 6.26 2.94
N TYR A 118 9.47 6.82 2.39
CA TYR A 118 8.22 7.01 3.09
C TYR A 118 7.10 6.32 2.34
N THR A 119 6.18 5.70 3.07
CA THR A 119 4.99 5.08 2.52
C THR A 119 3.78 5.46 3.36
N ASN A 120 2.66 5.78 2.70
CA ASN A 120 1.41 6.11 3.39
C ASN A 120 0.20 5.71 2.54
N LEU A 121 -0.93 5.44 3.20
CA LEU A 121 -2.19 5.10 2.54
C LEU A 121 -3.17 6.27 2.72
N VAL A 122 -3.44 6.98 1.63
CA VAL A 122 -4.35 8.11 1.57
C VAL A 122 -5.76 7.61 1.30
N ARG A 123 -6.71 8.04 2.13
CA ARG A 123 -8.12 7.63 2.05
C ARG A 123 -8.97 8.74 1.45
N PRO A 124 -10.11 8.42 0.80
CA PRO A 124 -11.07 9.42 0.31
C PRO A 124 -11.53 10.45 1.35
N SER A 125 -11.59 10.07 2.63
CA SER A 125 -11.96 10.96 3.74
C SER A 125 -10.90 12.01 4.11
N ALA A 126 -9.64 11.79 3.72
CA ALA A 126 -8.52 12.69 3.95
C ALA A 126 -7.61 12.65 2.71
N PRO A 127 -7.98 13.34 1.61
CA PRO A 127 -7.38 13.19 0.29
C PRO A 127 -6.05 13.94 0.12
N VAL A 128 -5.29 14.08 1.19
CA VAL A 128 -4.04 14.84 1.25
C VAL A 128 -2.99 14.00 1.96
N PHE A 129 -1.79 13.96 1.40
CA PHE A 129 -0.62 13.37 2.01
C PHE A 129 0.41 14.45 2.32
N ARG A 130 0.76 14.62 3.60
CA ARG A 130 1.91 15.44 3.99
C ARG A 130 3.18 14.60 3.93
N VAL A 131 4.12 15.02 3.10
CA VAL A 131 5.45 14.42 3.00
C VAL A 131 6.19 14.74 4.31
N PRO A 132 6.66 13.75 5.07
CA PRO A 132 7.36 14.01 6.33
C PRO A 132 8.58 14.90 6.12
N ALA A 133 8.81 15.81 7.07
CA ALA A 133 10.03 16.60 7.13
C ALA A 133 11.26 15.68 7.19
N ARG A 134 12.43 16.25 6.91
CA ARG A 134 13.73 15.55 7.01
C ARG A 134 14.14 15.26 8.45
N ASP A 135 13.25 14.70 9.27
CA ASP A 135 13.57 14.25 10.62
C ASP A 135 14.25 12.87 10.54
N GLY A 136 15.41 12.79 11.20
CA GLY A 136 16.37 11.71 11.03
C GLY A 136 15.82 10.30 11.30
N GLN A 137 16.45 9.32 10.65
CA GLN A 137 16.19 7.87 10.65
C GLN A 137 15.98 7.22 12.04
N ALA A 138 16.29 7.93 13.13
CA ALA A 138 16.15 7.47 14.50
C ALA A 138 14.69 7.25 14.95
N SER A 139 13.70 7.95 14.37
CA SER A 139 12.29 7.82 14.78
C SER A 139 11.61 6.54 14.26
N VAL A 140 12.08 6.05 13.11
CA VAL A 140 11.49 4.89 12.43
C VAL A 140 11.87 3.59 13.15
N PHE A 141 13.13 3.43 13.57
CA PHE A 141 13.57 2.24 14.31
C PHE A 141 12.84 2.09 15.66
N GLY A 142 12.68 3.20 16.40
CA GLY A 142 11.94 3.19 17.67
C GLY A 142 10.49 2.76 17.50
N SER A 143 9.81 3.27 16.47
CA SER A 143 8.39 2.97 16.18
C SER A 143 8.17 1.51 15.77
N TYR A 144 9.09 0.93 14.97
CA TYR A 144 9.02 -0.50 14.64
C TYR A 144 9.32 -1.39 15.85
N LEU A 145 10.21 -0.95 16.75
CA LEU A 145 10.56 -1.71 17.94
C LEU A 145 9.42 -1.67 18.98
N THR A 146 8.72 -0.54 19.15
CA THR A 146 7.49 -0.49 19.96
C THR A 146 6.34 -1.25 19.32
N LEU A 147 6.09 -1.14 18.01
CA LEU A 147 5.04 -1.94 17.34
C LEU A 147 5.31 -3.44 17.46
N GLY A 148 6.56 -3.85 17.29
CA GLY A 148 6.99 -5.23 17.44
C GLY A 148 6.84 -5.75 18.86
N ILE A 149 7.18 -4.95 19.88
CA ILE A 149 7.03 -5.31 21.30
C ILE A 149 5.55 -5.38 21.69
N GLU A 150 4.72 -4.44 21.23
CA GLU A 150 3.30 -4.38 21.53
C GLU A 150 2.53 -5.55 20.88
N HIS A 151 2.86 -5.91 19.63
CA HIS A 151 2.27 -7.06 18.96
C HIS A 151 2.68 -8.41 19.58
N ILE A 152 3.94 -8.57 20.00
CA ILE A 152 4.43 -9.83 20.57
C ILE A 152 3.93 -10.04 22.01
N MET A 153 3.80 -8.97 22.82
CA MET A 153 3.39 -9.12 24.23
C MET A 153 1.88 -9.22 24.47
N PHE A 154 1.00 -8.74 23.56
CA PHE A 154 -0.45 -8.66 23.84
C PHE A 154 -1.36 -9.47 22.91
N GLY A 155 -0.81 -10.16 21.90
CA GLY A 155 -1.61 -10.96 20.96
C GLY A 155 -1.84 -12.40 21.42
N TRP A 156 -3.06 -12.73 21.86
CA TRP A 156 -3.50 -14.13 22.04
C TRP A 156 -3.29 -14.97 20.77
N ASP A 157 -3.45 -14.35 19.59
CA ASP A 157 -3.22 -14.99 18.28
C ASP A 157 -1.78 -15.48 18.09
N HIS A 158 -0.78 -14.73 18.58
CA HIS A 158 0.62 -15.12 18.42
C HIS A 158 0.99 -16.26 19.38
N LEU A 159 0.46 -16.25 20.60
CA LEU A 159 0.59 -17.36 21.56
C LEU A 159 -0.06 -18.64 21.03
N LEU A 160 -1.24 -18.56 20.41
CA LEU A 160 -1.90 -19.70 19.76
C LEU A 160 -1.11 -20.20 18.54
N PHE A 161 -0.50 -19.30 17.76
CA PHE A 161 0.37 -19.66 16.64
C PHE A 161 1.63 -20.42 17.11
N VAL A 162 2.33 -19.92 18.13
CA VAL A 162 3.51 -20.59 18.70
C VAL A 162 3.13 -21.93 19.35
N LEU A 163 2.03 -21.99 20.08
CA LEU A 163 1.49 -23.25 20.63
C LEU A 163 1.20 -24.26 19.50
N GLY A 164 0.62 -23.79 18.39
CA GLY A 164 0.41 -24.57 17.19
C GLY A 164 1.71 -25.12 16.61
N LEU A 165 2.76 -24.30 16.49
CA LEU A 165 4.07 -24.73 16.03
C LEU A 165 4.72 -25.78 16.95
N VAL A 166 4.63 -25.60 18.27
CA VAL A 166 5.14 -26.58 19.25
C VAL A 166 4.41 -27.91 19.09
N LEU A 167 3.08 -27.90 19.02
CA LEU A 167 2.28 -29.12 18.80
C LEU A 167 2.62 -29.80 17.46
N LEU A 168 2.83 -29.04 16.39
CA LEU A 168 3.19 -29.56 15.07
C LEU A 168 4.60 -30.17 15.05
N VAL A 169 5.53 -29.59 15.81
CA VAL A 169 6.92 -30.06 15.94
C VAL A 169 7.07 -31.20 16.95
N THR A 170 6.03 -31.56 17.71
CA THR A 170 6.05 -32.79 18.52
C THR A 170 6.09 -34.03 17.63
N ASN A 171 7.30 -34.41 17.26
CA ASN A 171 7.63 -35.70 16.70
C ASN A 171 7.40 -36.75 17.79
N TYR A 172 6.16 -37.23 17.92
CA TYR A 172 5.87 -38.47 18.66
C TYR A 172 6.40 -39.64 17.81
N ARG A 173 7.72 -39.74 17.75
CA ARG A 173 8.42 -40.87 17.17
C ARG A 173 8.28 -42.03 18.15
N ARG A 174 7.24 -42.84 17.96
CA ARG A 174 7.21 -44.22 18.44
C ARG A 174 7.73 -45.13 17.34
#